data_AF-B5Y8I2-F1
#
_entry.id   AF-B5Y8I2-F1
#
_cell.length_a   1.000
_cell.length_b   1.000
_cell.length_c   1.000
_cell.angle_alpha   90.00
_cell.angle_beta   90.00
_cell.angle_gamma   90.00
#
_symmetry.space_group_name_H-M   'P 1'
#
loop_
_entity.id
_entity.type
_entity.pdbx_description
1 polymer ?
#
loop_
_entity_poly.entity_id
_entity_poly.type
_entity_poly.pdbx_seq_one_letter_code
_entity_poly.pdbx_strand_id
1 'polypeptide(L)' 'MKQVIMIVLGIVSFVLLLLITLQEPKEEGLGAIGGSASMFHGASPRSKLFDKLIIGFGVAYVLLVILAVVLK' A
#
# COMPACT_ATOMS: atom_id res chain seq x y z
N MET A 1 -16.80 7.65 -19.42
CA MET A 1 -15.72 8.30 -18.65
C MET A 1 -15.80 7.96 -17.16
N LYS A 2 -16.80 8.46 -16.44
CA LYS A 2 -16.93 8.27 -14.98
C LYS A 2 -16.96 6.80 -14.52
N GLN A 3 -17.74 5.95 -15.19
CA GLN A 3 -17.81 4.51 -14.88
C GLN A 3 -16.45 3.82 -15.01
N VAL A 4 -15.67 4.17 -16.05
CA VAL A 4 -14.33 3.61 -16.27
C VAL A 4 -13.39 4.01 -15.13
N ILE A 5 -13.41 5.27 -14.70
CA ILE A 5 -12.59 5.75 -13.59
C ILE A 5 -12.95 5.00 -12.29
N MET A 6 -14.25 4.81 -12.01
CA MET A 6 -14.67 4.06 -10.82
C MET A 6 -14.26 2.59 -10.87
N ILE A 7 -14.35 1.94 -12.03
CA ILE A 7 -13.89 0.55 -12.20
C ILE A 7 -12.38 0.45 -11.96
N VAL A 8 -11.59 1.34 -12.57
CA VAL A 8 -10.13 1.36 -12.39
C VAL A 8 -9.76 1.61 -10.93
N LEU A 9 -10.44 2.54 -10.27
CA LEU A 9 -10.25 2.84 -8.86
C LEU A 9 -10.59 1.65 -7.97
N GLY A 10 -11.66 0.91 -8.29
CA GLY A 10 -12.01 -0.34 -7.61
C GLY A 10 -10.92 -1.41 -7.74
N ILE A 11 -10.38 -1.60 -8.94
CA ILE A 11 -9.29 -2.56 -9.20
C ILE A 11 -8.03 -2.17 -8.42
N VAL A 12 -7.62 -0.90 -8.49
CA VAL A 12 -6.44 -0.39 -7.76
C VAL A 12 -6.60 -0.58 -6.25
N SER A 13 -7.80 -0.31 -5.72
CA SER A 13 -8.12 -0.53 -4.30
C SER A 13 -7.99 -2.00 -3.90
N PHE A 14 -8.51 -2.90 -4.74
CA PHE A 14 -8.45 -4.33 -4.50
C PHE A 14 -7.00 -4.84 -4.51
N VAL A 15 -6.18 -4.39 -5.47
CA VAL A 15 -4.75 -4.72 -5.52
C VAL A 15 -4.01 -4.20 -4.29
N LEU A 16 -4.30 -2.98 -3.83
CA LEU A 16 -3.73 -2.43 -2.59
C LEU A 16 -4.07 -3.29 -1.38
N LEU A 17 -5.33 -3.72 -1.25
CA LEU A 17 -5.75 -4.60 -0.16
C LEU A 17 -4.97 -5.92 -0.17
N LEU A 18 -4.79 -6.54 -1.34
CA LEU A 18 -3.99 -7.75 -1.48
C LEU A 18 -2.53 -7.52 -1.09
N LEU A 19 -1.91 -6.43 -1.57
CA LEU A 19 -0.52 -6.11 -1.26
C LEU A 19 -0.30 -5.90 0.23
N ILE A 20 -1.19 -5.17 0.90
CA ILE A 20 -1.09 -4.91 2.34
C ILE A 20 -1.34 -6.20 3.14
N THR A 21 -2.30 -7.03 2.73
CA THR A 21 -2.61 -8.30 3.41
C THR A 21 -1.49 -9.32 3.28
N LEU A 22 -0.82 -9.36 2.12
CA LEU A 22 0.31 -10.25 1.86
C LEU A 22 1.64 -9.70 2.37
N GLN A 23 1.68 -8.46 2.86
CA GLN A 23 2.89 -7.89 3.42
C GLN A 23 3.18 -8.54 4.77
N GLU A 24 4.27 -9.30 4.82
CA GLU A 24 4.79 -9.89 6.06
C GLU A 24 5.11 -8.77 7.08
N PRO A 25 4.79 -8.97 8.37
CA PRO A 25 5.09 -7.99 9.41
C PRO A 25 6.60 -7.74 9.47
N LYS A 26 7.00 -6.47 9.48
CA LYS A 26 8.42 -6.06 9.44
C LYS A 26 9.15 -6.33 10.76
N GLU A 27 8.39 -6.56 11.82
CA GLU A 27 8.84 -6.64 13.21
C GLU A 27 8.01 -7.72 13.92
N GLU A 28 8.65 -8.56 14.74
CA GLU A 28 7.96 -9.58 15.54
C GLU A 28 8.12 -9.28 17.04
N GLY A 29 7.03 -9.43 17.80
CA GLY A 29 7.02 -9.30 19.28
C GLY A 29 6.47 -7.98 19.84
N LEU A 30 6.36 -7.87 21.17
CA LEU A 30 5.81 -6.68 21.86
C LEU A 30 6.64 -5.40 21.63
N GLY A 31 7.93 -5.53 21.28
CA GLY A 31 8.80 -4.41 20.94
C GLY A 31 8.57 -3.79 19.55
N ALA A 32 7.87 -4.51 18.66
CA ALA A 32 7.45 -4.04 17.34
C ALA A 32 6.44 -2.90 17.42
N ILE A 33 5.51 -2.99 18.36
CA ILE A 33 4.46 -1.99 18.57
C ILE A 33 5.04 -0.73 19.24
N GLY A 34 6.09 -0.89 20.07
CA GLY A 34 6.81 0.20 20.72
C GLY A 34 7.90 0.87 19.87
N GLY A 35 8.04 0.50 18.58
CA GLY A 35 8.97 1.13 17.64
C GLY A 35 10.46 0.86 17.88
N SER A 36 10.79 -0.05 18.81
CA SER A 36 12.17 -0.28 19.27
C SER A 36 12.80 -1.56 18.73
N ALA A 37 12.02 -2.47 18.11
CA ALA A 37 12.55 -3.73 17.60
C ALA A 37 13.27 -3.60 16.23
N SER A 38 13.15 -2.44 15.55
CA SER A 38 13.71 -2.21 14.20
C SER A 38 15.22 -2.07 14.10
N MET A 39 15.93 -1.89 15.21
CA MET A 39 17.37 -1.56 15.15
C MET A 39 18.28 -2.76 14.86
N PHE A 40 17.79 -4.00 14.91
CA PHE A 40 18.66 -5.19 14.93
C PHE A 40 18.47 -6.18 13.77
N HIS A 41 17.38 -6.09 12.99
CA HIS A 41 17.18 -6.91 11.79
C HIS A 41 16.87 -6.02 10.58
N GLY A 42 17.75 -6.02 9.58
CA GLY A 42 17.56 -5.23 8.36
C GLY A 42 16.39 -5.74 7.52
N ALA A 43 15.61 -4.80 6.97
CA ALA A 43 14.46 -5.11 6.12
C ALA A 43 14.84 -6.02 4.92
N SER A 44 14.13 -7.15 4.79
CA SER A 44 14.36 -8.13 3.73
C SER A 44 14.13 -7.52 2.34
N PRO A 45 14.81 -7.98 1.27
CA PRO A 45 14.59 -7.48 -0.08
C PRO A 45 13.13 -7.58 -0.54
N ARG A 46 12.42 -8.63 -0.10
CA ARG A 46 10.99 -8.82 -0.36
C ARG A 46 10.16 -7.72 0.31
N SER A 47 10.40 -7.41 1.58
CA SER A 47 9.67 -6.35 2.30
C SER A 47 9.84 -4.98 1.64
N LYS A 48 11.06 -4.67 1.15
CA LYS A 48 11.35 -3.43 0.40
C LYS A 48 10.64 -3.36 -0.94
N LEU A 49 10.45 -4.49 -1.62
CA LEU A 49 9.66 -4.53 -2.85
C LEU A 49 8.19 -4.26 -2.58
N PHE A 50 7.61 -4.91 -1.57
CA PHE A 50 6.23 -4.66 -1.15
C PHE A 50 6.02 -3.20 -0.75
N ASP A 51 6.98 -2.59 -0.04
CA ASP A 51 6.92 -1.16 0.29
C ASP A 51 6.85 -0.28 -0.95
N LYS A 52 7.72 -0.52 -1.94
CA LYS A 52 7.69 0.24 -3.19
C LYS A 52 6.38 0.06 -3.95
N LEU A 53 5.84 -1.16 -3.99
CA LEU A 53 4.57 -1.45 -4.65
C LEU A 53 3.40 -0.75 -3.93
N ILE A 54 3.30 -0.88 -2.61
CA ILE A 54 2.24 -0.26 -1.81
C ILE A 54 2.29 1.26 -1.94
N ILE A 55 3.49 1.87 -1.87
CA ILE A 55 3.65 3.31 -2.08
C ILE A 55 3.21 3.70 -3.49
N GLY A 56 3.67 2.99 -4.52
CA GLY A 56 3.34 3.28 -5.91
C GLY A 56 1.83 3.19 -6.19
N PHE A 57 1.19 2.10 -5.77
CA PHE A 57 -0.26 1.93 -5.91
C PHE A 57 -1.04 2.90 -5.01
N GLY A 58 -0.54 3.23 -3.83
CA GLY A 58 -1.14 4.21 -2.92
C GLY A 58 -1.18 5.61 -3.53
N VAL A 59 -0.08 6.05 -4.12
CA VAL A 59 -0.03 7.33 -4.85
C VAL A 59 -0.98 7.31 -6.05
N ALA A 60 -0.98 6.22 -6.84
CA ALA A 60 -1.89 6.07 -7.96
C ALA A 60 -3.37 6.11 -7.53
N TYR A 61 -3.71 5.48 -6.41
CA TYR A 61 -5.05 5.53 -5.83
C TYR A 61 -5.48 6.95 -5.48
N VAL A 62 -4.63 7.70 -4.77
CA VAL A 62 -4.92 9.10 -4.40
C VAL A 62 -5.14 9.97 -5.64
N LEU A 63 -4.28 9.83 -6.66
CA LEU A 63 -4.44 10.56 -7.92
C LEU A 63 -5.75 10.22 -8.63
N LEU A 64 -6.13 8.94 -8.67
CA LEU A 64 -7.40 8.50 -9.26
C LEU A 64 -8.60 9.02 -8.48
N VAL A 65 -8.54 9.07 -7.15
CA VAL A 65 -9.59 9.66 -6.30
C VAL A 65 -9.75 11.14 -6.63
N ILE A 66 -8.66 11.90 -6.66
CA ILE A 66 -8.70 13.33 -7.01
C ILE A 66 -9.31 13.51 -8.40
N LEU A 67 -8.86 12.73 -9.38
CA LEU A 67 -9.35 12.79 -10.75
C LEU A 67 -10.86 12.46 -10.83
N ALA A 68 -11.33 11.46 -10.08
CA ALA A 68 -12.74 11.09 -9.99
C ALA A 68 -13.61 12.20 -9.37
N VAL A 69 -13.07 12.94 -8.40
CA VAL A 69 -13.75 14.07 -7.74
C VAL A 69 -13.80 15.30 -8.66
N VAL A 70 -12.71 15.57 -9.38
CA VAL A 70 -12.60 16.75 -10.27
C VAL A 70 -13.41 16.56 -11.55
N LEU A 71 -13.38 15.38 -12.16
CA LEU A 71 -14.11 15.05 -13.40
C LEU A 71 -15.58 14.66 -13.15
N LYS A 72 -16.20 15.25 -12.12
CA LYS A 72 -17.49 14.84 -11.55
C LYS A 72 -18.61 14.67 -12.58
#